data_AF-A0A2P7SF22-F1
#
_entry.id   AF-A0A2P7SF22-F1
#
_cell.length_a   1.000
_cell.length_b   1.000
_cell.length_c   1.000
_cell.angle_alpha   90.00
_cell.angle_beta   90.00
_cell.angle_gamma   90.00
#
_symmetry.space_group_name_H-M   'P 1'
#
loop_
_entity.id
_entity.type
_entity.pdbx_description
1 polymer ?
#
loop_
_entity_poly.entity_id
_entity_poly.type
_entity_poly.pdbx_seq_one_letter_code
_entity_poly.pdbx_strand_id
1 'polypeptide(L)'
;MADHLQQELVDALGARACEALAHWGLAGQQPELLKYRENAVFRIALANGEPAALRIHRPGYHDEAALVSELRWMTALREGGLAVPSSVPAADGHVLVHLPATGGFDAQHADIVTWMHGSPLGQSGTPLTHEPDTQFAIFFAIGAAMAEMHNLTDSWSLPDGFSRAAWDADGLLGERPLWGRFWDCAGLSAEHRSALTDLRTRLRNLLGNIPAEYLDYGLIHADLVRENMLIDGNSVGFIDFDDAGFGYRMFDIATALLKNRIEPHYKQLETALVAGYRSKRDLSDAALCTLPLFLTLRSVTYIGWLAERPEFPNAAARLARYADEALRLAEELPK
;
A
#
# COMPACT_ATOMS: atom_id res chain seq x y z
N MET A 1 16.55 -2.07 0.34
CA MET A 1 17.87 -1.54 0.74
C MET A 1 18.17 -2.04 2.13
N ALA A 2 18.65 -3.28 2.24
CA ALA A 2 19.28 -3.81 3.45
C ALA A 2 20.76 -3.34 3.54
N ASP A 3 21.30 -2.74 2.46
CA ASP A 3 22.71 -2.41 2.24
C ASP A 3 23.33 -1.35 3.17
N HIS A 4 22.56 -0.83 4.13
CA HIS A 4 23.02 0.19 5.10
C HIS A 4 22.78 -0.20 6.55
N LEU A 5 22.38 -1.45 6.83
CA LEU A 5 22.19 -1.92 8.20
C LEU A 5 23.53 -2.35 8.80
N GLN A 6 23.68 -2.08 10.10
CA GLN A 6 24.81 -2.60 10.86
C GLN A 6 24.74 -4.13 10.88
N GLN A 7 25.89 -4.80 10.67
CA GLN A 7 25.95 -6.26 10.61
C GLN A 7 25.35 -6.94 11.85
N GLU A 8 25.59 -6.35 13.04
CA GLU A 8 25.02 -6.85 14.31
C GLU A 8 23.48 -6.88 14.29
N LEU A 9 22.83 -5.89 13.67
CA LEU A 9 21.37 -5.85 13.54
C LEU A 9 20.90 -6.90 12.53
N VAL A 10 21.60 -7.08 11.42
CA VAL A 10 21.29 -8.12 10.42
C VAL A 10 21.37 -9.51 11.05
N ASP A 11 22.42 -9.77 11.83
CA ASP A 11 22.62 -11.04 12.52
C ASP A 11 21.53 -11.29 13.58
N ALA A 12 21.18 -10.26 14.35
CA ALA A 12 20.10 -10.33 15.35
C ALA A 12 18.73 -10.60 14.69
N LEU A 13 18.44 -9.90 13.59
CA LEU A 13 17.23 -10.11 12.78
C LEU A 13 17.21 -11.53 12.18
N GLY A 14 18.34 -12.04 11.70
CA GLY A 14 18.47 -13.41 11.20
C GLY A 14 18.21 -14.45 12.29
N ALA A 15 18.75 -14.26 13.49
CA ALA A 15 18.46 -15.14 14.63
C ALA A 15 16.97 -15.14 15.00
N ARG A 16 16.34 -13.96 14.98
CA ARG A 16 14.90 -13.81 15.22
C ARG A 16 14.05 -14.51 14.16
N ALA A 17 14.46 -14.45 12.89
CA ALA A 17 13.81 -15.17 11.80
C ALA A 17 13.93 -16.69 11.96
N CYS A 18 15.10 -17.19 12.38
CA CYS A 18 15.29 -18.61 12.68
C CYS A 18 14.40 -19.11 13.84
N GLU A 19 14.22 -18.30 14.88
CA GLU A 19 13.27 -18.57 15.98
C GLU A 19 11.85 -18.71 15.43
N ALA A 20 11.41 -17.74 14.62
CA ALA A 20 10.07 -17.73 14.03
C ALA A 20 9.80 -18.99 13.18
N LEU A 21 10.76 -19.41 12.34
CA LEU A 21 10.60 -20.57 11.45
C LEU A 21 10.30 -21.89 12.17
N ALA A 22 10.67 -22.03 13.45
CA ALA A 22 10.36 -23.22 14.24
C ALA A 22 8.83 -23.46 14.33
N HIS A 23 8.03 -22.40 14.33
CA HIS A 23 6.56 -22.50 14.39
C HIS A 23 5.93 -23.10 13.12
N TRP A 24 6.63 -23.04 11.98
CA TRP A 24 6.20 -23.65 10.72
C TRP A 24 6.87 -25.01 10.45
N GLY A 25 7.66 -25.54 11.39
CA GLY A 25 8.46 -26.75 11.17
C GLY A 25 9.58 -26.56 10.15
N LEU A 26 10.02 -25.31 9.94
CA LEU A 26 11.04 -24.91 8.97
C LEU A 26 12.38 -24.57 9.63
N ALA A 27 12.61 -25.06 10.85
CA ALA A 27 13.84 -24.84 11.59
C ALA A 27 15.07 -25.37 10.83
N GLY A 28 16.21 -24.68 10.98
CA GLY A 28 17.49 -25.09 10.38
C GLY A 28 17.79 -24.49 9.00
N GLN A 29 16.88 -23.69 8.45
CA GLN A 29 17.16 -22.85 7.28
C GLN A 29 17.94 -21.59 7.67
N GLN A 30 18.58 -20.96 6.68
CA GLN A 30 19.15 -19.61 6.83
C GLN A 30 18.31 -18.62 6.02
N PRO A 31 17.41 -17.84 6.67
CA PRO A 31 16.61 -16.81 6.01
C PRO A 31 17.48 -15.72 5.41
N GLU A 32 17.18 -15.32 4.16
CA GLU A 32 17.87 -14.20 3.50
C GLU A 32 17.06 -12.91 3.72
N LEU A 33 17.63 -11.92 4.39
CA LEU A 33 16.98 -10.62 4.59
C LEU A 33 16.88 -9.85 3.27
N LEU A 34 15.66 -9.61 2.79
CA LEU A 34 15.39 -8.88 1.55
C LEU A 34 15.22 -7.37 1.78
N LYS A 35 14.44 -7.02 2.81
CA LYS A 35 14.02 -5.64 3.10
C LYS A 35 13.85 -5.48 4.60
N TYR A 36 14.28 -4.35 5.12
CA TYR A 36 13.97 -3.89 6.48
C TYR A 36 13.51 -2.44 6.38
N ARG A 37 12.22 -2.21 6.63
CA ARG A 37 11.61 -0.88 6.72
C ARG A 37 10.62 -0.88 7.89
N GLU A 38 9.33 -0.90 7.60
CA GLU A 38 8.29 -1.14 8.61
C GLU A 38 8.31 -2.60 9.07
N ASN A 39 8.59 -3.54 8.16
CA ASN A 39 8.74 -4.95 8.49
C ASN A 39 10.13 -5.47 8.09
N ALA A 40 10.63 -6.49 8.79
CA ALA A 40 11.78 -7.27 8.35
C ALA A 40 11.26 -8.44 7.49
N VAL A 41 11.59 -8.43 6.21
CA VAL A 41 11.11 -9.41 5.24
C VAL A 41 12.26 -10.30 4.79
N PHE A 42 12.09 -11.60 4.96
CA PHE A 42 13.07 -12.61 4.61
C PHE A 42 12.56 -13.55 3.54
N ARG A 43 13.43 -13.93 2.61
CA ARG A 43 13.20 -15.06 1.73
C ARG A 43 13.51 -16.36 2.48
N ILE A 44 12.58 -17.30 2.40
CA ILE A 44 12.71 -18.65 2.97
C ILE A 44 12.23 -19.69 1.96
N ALA A 45 12.48 -20.96 2.22
CA ALA A 45 11.91 -22.08 1.46
C ALA A 45 10.86 -22.80 2.32
N LEU A 46 9.70 -23.11 1.74
CA LEU A 46 8.72 -23.99 2.35
C LEU A 46 9.21 -25.45 2.30
N ALA A 47 8.54 -26.35 3.04
CA ALA A 47 8.93 -27.76 3.11
C ALA A 47 8.93 -28.48 1.75
N ASN A 48 8.13 -28.00 0.79
CA ASN A 48 8.10 -28.49 -0.59
C ASN A 48 9.19 -27.88 -1.50
N GLY A 49 10.02 -26.97 -0.98
CA GLY A 49 11.08 -26.28 -1.72
C GLY A 49 10.64 -24.98 -2.40
N GLU A 50 9.35 -24.64 -2.40
CA GLU A 50 8.87 -23.39 -2.99
C GLU A 50 9.31 -22.18 -2.14
N PRO A 51 9.68 -21.05 -2.77
CA PRO A 51 10.01 -19.84 -2.04
C PRO A 51 8.77 -19.28 -1.30
N ALA A 52 9.02 -18.59 -0.20
CA ALA A 52 8.02 -17.78 0.50
C ALA A 52 8.69 -16.59 1.20
N ALA A 53 7.88 -15.66 1.69
CA ALA A 53 8.34 -14.51 2.44
C ALA A 53 7.93 -14.65 3.91
N LEU A 54 8.91 -14.69 4.81
CA LEU A 54 8.71 -14.54 6.25
C LEU A 54 8.75 -13.06 6.59
N ARG A 55 7.73 -12.56 7.28
CA ARG A 55 7.66 -11.18 7.76
C ARG A 55 7.74 -11.17 9.28
N ILE A 56 8.65 -10.38 9.82
CA ILE A 56 8.67 -10.02 11.25
C ILE A 56 8.19 -8.58 11.36
N HIS A 57 7.09 -8.41 12.08
CA HIS A 57 6.38 -7.14 12.20
C HIS A 57 7.04 -6.18 13.18
N ARG A 58 7.02 -4.89 12.84
CA ARG A 58 7.46 -3.84 13.78
C ARG A 58 6.49 -3.72 14.96
N PRO A 59 6.99 -3.76 16.20
CA PRO A 59 6.16 -3.54 17.38
C PRO A 59 5.41 -2.19 17.33
N GLY A 60 4.13 -2.22 17.66
CA GLY A 60 3.29 -1.03 17.82
C GLY A 60 2.82 -0.36 16.53
N TYR A 61 3.18 -0.87 15.35
CA TYR A 61 2.70 -0.32 14.07
C TYR A 61 1.27 -0.80 13.75
N HIS A 62 1.03 -2.10 13.88
CA HIS A 62 -0.30 -2.72 13.79
C HIS A 62 -0.57 -3.57 15.03
N ASP A 63 -1.84 -3.63 15.43
CA ASP A 63 -2.28 -4.60 16.42
C ASP A 63 -2.50 -5.99 15.80
N GLU A 64 -2.64 -7.00 16.64
CA GLU A 64 -2.80 -8.39 16.22
C GLU A 64 -4.04 -8.59 15.32
N ALA A 65 -5.15 -7.91 15.65
CA ALA A 65 -6.38 -8.01 14.88
C ALA A 65 -6.21 -7.47 13.46
N ALA A 66 -5.48 -6.36 13.29
CA ALA A 66 -5.18 -5.77 11.99
C ALA A 66 -4.26 -6.64 11.14
N LEU A 67 -3.26 -7.28 11.74
CA LEU A 67 -2.36 -8.22 11.06
C LEU A 67 -3.10 -9.48 10.60
N VAL A 68 -3.91 -10.09 11.47
CA VAL A 68 -4.73 -11.25 11.12
C VAL A 68 -5.75 -10.90 10.03
N SER A 69 -6.35 -9.70 10.09
CA SER A 69 -7.32 -9.23 9.09
C SER A 69 -6.69 -9.10 7.70
N GLU A 70 -5.48 -8.55 7.61
CA GLU A 70 -4.71 -8.47 6.37
C GLU A 70 -4.46 -9.86 5.77
N LEU A 71 -3.95 -10.79 6.58
CA LEU A 71 -3.66 -12.17 6.16
C LEU A 71 -4.91 -12.90 5.67
N ARG A 72 -6.04 -12.73 6.36
CA ARG A 72 -7.33 -13.31 5.95
C ARG A 72 -7.84 -12.72 4.65
N TRP A 73 -7.71 -11.40 4.46
CA TRP A 73 -8.14 -10.76 3.23
C TRP A 73 -7.30 -11.20 2.03
N MET A 74 -5.98 -11.22 2.17
CA MET A 74 -5.06 -11.73 1.16
C MET A 74 -5.39 -13.17 0.73
N THR A 75 -5.63 -14.05 1.71
CA THR A 75 -6.04 -15.44 1.44
C THR A 75 -7.38 -15.52 0.70
N ALA A 76 -8.39 -14.75 1.12
CA ALA A 76 -9.69 -14.72 0.43
C ALA A 76 -9.59 -14.20 -1.01
N LEU A 77 -8.77 -13.18 -1.26
CA LEU A 77 -8.50 -12.66 -2.60
C LEU A 77 -7.78 -13.71 -3.48
N ARG A 78 -6.80 -14.43 -2.92
CA ARG A 78 -6.11 -15.51 -3.62
C ARG A 78 -7.07 -16.65 -3.98
N GLU A 79 -7.94 -17.06 -3.07
CA GLU A 79 -8.97 -18.08 -3.31
C GLU A 79 -9.97 -17.63 -4.39
N GLY A 80 -10.24 -16.33 -4.47
CA GLY A 80 -11.00 -15.69 -5.55
C GLY A 80 -10.27 -15.62 -6.89
N GLY A 81 -9.02 -16.08 -6.98
CA GLY A 81 -8.24 -16.15 -8.21
C GLY A 81 -7.35 -14.94 -8.48
N LEU A 82 -7.23 -13.98 -7.56
CA LEU A 82 -6.26 -12.88 -7.72
C LEU A 82 -4.82 -13.34 -7.53
N ALA A 83 -3.91 -12.68 -8.25
CA ALA A 83 -2.48 -12.80 -8.04
C ALA A 83 -2.04 -11.92 -6.85
N VAL A 84 -2.27 -12.37 -5.61
CA VAL A 84 -1.83 -11.69 -4.37
C VAL A 84 -1.17 -12.70 -3.43
N PRO A 85 -0.32 -12.31 -2.47
CA PRO A 85 0.19 -13.24 -1.47
C PRO A 85 -0.96 -13.94 -0.73
N SER A 86 -0.71 -15.13 -0.20
CA SER A 86 -1.65 -15.86 0.66
C SER A 86 -0.92 -16.27 1.93
N SER A 87 -1.60 -16.27 3.07
CA SER A 87 -0.99 -16.69 4.34
C SER A 87 -0.65 -18.19 4.30
N VAL A 88 0.50 -18.55 4.87
CA VAL A 88 0.90 -19.93 5.12
C VAL A 88 0.71 -20.22 6.61
N PRO A 89 -0.22 -21.10 7.00
CA PRO A 89 -0.45 -21.42 8.41
C PRO A 89 0.77 -22.06 9.07
N ALA A 90 0.99 -21.74 10.34
CA ALA A 90 1.94 -22.41 11.21
C ALA A 90 1.47 -23.85 11.53
N ALA A 91 2.33 -24.63 12.18
CA ALA A 91 2.05 -26.03 12.51
C ALA A 91 0.84 -26.22 13.44
N ASP A 92 0.48 -25.17 14.20
CA ASP A 92 -0.70 -25.13 15.07
C ASP A 92 -1.97 -24.61 14.36
N GLY A 93 -1.87 -24.26 13.08
CA GLY A 93 -2.95 -23.75 12.25
C GLY A 93 -3.16 -22.23 12.31
N HIS A 94 -2.45 -21.50 13.16
CA HIS A 94 -2.55 -20.04 13.20
C HIS A 94 -1.77 -19.41 12.03
N VAL A 95 -2.26 -18.29 11.51
CA VAL A 95 -1.61 -17.54 10.40
C VAL A 95 -0.62 -16.48 10.90
N LEU A 96 -0.67 -16.15 12.19
CA LEU A 96 0.18 -15.17 12.85
C LEU A 96 0.76 -15.80 14.11
N VAL A 97 2.06 -15.63 14.31
CA VAL A 97 2.80 -16.18 15.45
C VAL A 97 3.31 -15.04 16.32
N HIS A 98 3.06 -15.13 17.63
CA HIS A 98 3.65 -14.23 18.60
C HIS A 98 5.05 -14.71 19.00
N LEU A 99 6.04 -13.82 18.87
CA LEU A 99 7.41 -14.02 19.28
C LEU A 99 7.68 -13.24 20.60
N PRO A 100 8.05 -13.91 21.70
CA PRO A 100 8.26 -13.27 22.98
C PRO A 100 9.46 -12.30 22.94
N ALA A 101 9.48 -11.32 23.83
CA ALA A 101 10.61 -10.40 23.94
C ALA A 101 11.93 -11.12 24.26
N THR A 102 13.03 -10.60 23.72
CA THR A 102 14.40 -11.09 23.93
C THR A 102 15.28 -9.93 24.38
N GLY A 103 16.55 -10.19 24.68
CA GLY A 103 17.49 -9.12 25.03
C GLY A 103 17.73 -8.09 23.90
N GLY A 104 17.42 -8.44 22.65
CA GLY A 104 17.64 -7.57 21.47
C GLY A 104 16.37 -7.02 20.81
N PHE A 105 15.20 -7.58 21.13
CA PHE A 105 13.92 -7.19 20.51
C PHE A 105 12.77 -7.25 21.51
N ASP A 106 11.84 -6.30 21.41
CA ASP A 106 10.54 -6.39 22.06
C ASP A 106 9.73 -7.58 21.53
N ALA A 107 8.58 -7.83 22.16
CA ALA A 107 7.61 -8.79 21.63
C ALA A 107 7.17 -8.37 20.22
N GLN A 108 7.12 -9.34 19.31
CA GLN A 108 6.84 -9.13 17.89
C GLN A 108 5.85 -10.18 17.39
N HIS A 109 5.29 -9.93 16.21
CA HIS A 109 4.55 -10.94 15.48
C HIS A 109 5.30 -11.35 14.22
N ALA A 110 5.07 -12.57 13.76
CA ALA A 110 5.58 -13.06 12.49
C ALA A 110 4.50 -13.80 11.70
N ASP A 111 4.57 -13.69 10.38
CA ASP A 111 3.79 -14.50 9.46
C ASP A 111 4.63 -14.97 8.28
N ILE A 112 4.13 -15.98 7.56
CA ILE A 112 4.68 -16.38 6.27
C ILE A 112 3.59 -16.18 5.22
N VAL A 113 3.95 -15.57 4.09
CA VAL A 113 3.10 -15.46 2.91
C VAL A 113 3.75 -16.12 1.69
N THR A 114 2.93 -16.65 0.79
CA THR A 114 3.40 -17.27 -0.47
C THR A 114 4.22 -16.29 -1.29
N TRP A 115 5.24 -16.79 -1.98
CA TRP A 115 6.03 -15.98 -2.91
C TRP A 115 5.20 -15.50 -4.09
N MET A 116 5.50 -14.28 -4.55
CA MET A 116 4.92 -13.69 -5.74
C MET A 116 5.97 -13.59 -6.85
N HIS A 117 5.63 -14.13 -8.01
CA HIS A 117 6.47 -14.04 -9.21
C HIS A 117 6.21 -12.73 -9.96
N GLY A 118 7.11 -12.39 -10.88
CA GLY A 118 7.09 -11.15 -11.64
C GLY A 118 8.09 -10.12 -11.12
N SER A 119 8.18 -9.00 -11.85
CA SER A 119 9.02 -7.86 -11.49
C SER A 119 8.16 -6.64 -11.19
N PRO A 120 8.53 -5.76 -10.26
CA PRO A 120 7.81 -4.51 -10.06
C PRO A 120 7.65 -3.73 -11.37
N LEU A 121 6.48 -3.12 -11.58
CA LEU A 121 6.15 -2.32 -12.77
C LEU A 121 7.22 -1.27 -13.06
N GLY A 122 7.76 -0.68 -11.99
CA GLY A 122 8.84 0.28 -12.07
C GLY A 122 9.15 0.90 -10.72
N GLN A 123 9.94 1.97 -10.76
CA GLN A 123 10.31 2.73 -9.59
C GLN A 123 9.79 4.16 -9.71
N SER A 124 9.28 4.71 -8.63
CA SER A 124 8.83 6.10 -8.55
C SER A 124 9.98 7.05 -8.88
N GLY A 125 9.75 7.97 -9.82
CA GLY A 125 10.77 8.92 -10.30
C GLY A 125 11.66 8.40 -11.43
N THR A 126 11.51 7.13 -11.83
CA THR A 126 12.19 6.53 -12.99
C THR A 126 11.16 6.27 -14.10
N PRO A 127 11.40 6.65 -15.36
CA PRO A 127 10.48 6.35 -16.47
C PRO A 127 10.21 4.85 -16.62
N LEU A 128 9.02 4.47 -17.09
CA LEU A 128 8.75 3.07 -17.45
C LEU A 128 9.62 2.64 -18.63
N THR A 129 10.08 1.39 -18.58
CA THR A 129 11.00 0.82 -19.57
C THR A 129 10.29 0.05 -20.69
N HIS A 130 9.02 -0.32 -20.50
CA HIS A 130 8.23 -1.01 -21.51
C HIS A 130 7.87 -0.08 -22.67
N GLU A 131 7.70 -0.61 -23.88
CA GLU A 131 7.17 0.14 -25.02
C GLU A 131 5.73 0.62 -24.76
N PRO A 132 5.29 1.75 -25.36
CA PRO A 132 3.99 2.36 -25.05
C PRO A 132 2.79 1.41 -25.10
N ASP A 133 2.67 0.60 -26.15
CA ASP A 133 1.54 -0.34 -26.30
C ASP A 133 1.51 -1.39 -25.18
N THR A 134 2.69 -1.86 -24.75
CA THR A 134 2.83 -2.77 -23.61
C THR A 134 2.45 -2.08 -22.31
N GLN A 135 2.84 -0.80 -22.12
CA GLN A 135 2.41 -0.03 -20.95
C GLN A 135 0.88 0.10 -20.91
N PHE A 136 0.22 0.38 -22.03
CA PHE A 136 -1.24 0.48 -22.08
C PHE A 136 -1.91 -0.85 -21.74
N ALA A 137 -1.41 -1.97 -22.27
CA ALA A 137 -1.91 -3.30 -21.93
C ALA A 137 -1.74 -3.62 -20.43
N ILE A 138 -0.58 -3.26 -19.84
CA ILE A 138 -0.34 -3.43 -18.41
C ILE A 138 -1.30 -2.58 -17.58
N PHE A 139 -1.52 -1.31 -17.92
CA PHE A 139 -2.43 -0.44 -17.18
C PHE A 139 -3.88 -0.92 -17.27
N PHE A 140 -4.30 -1.42 -18.43
CA PHE A 140 -5.59 -2.10 -18.56
C PHE A 140 -5.69 -3.31 -17.62
N ALA A 141 -4.66 -4.17 -17.58
CA ALA A 141 -4.64 -5.32 -16.69
C ALA A 141 -4.65 -4.92 -15.20
N ILE A 142 -3.94 -3.85 -14.81
CA ILE A 142 -3.96 -3.28 -13.46
C ILE A 142 -5.38 -2.84 -13.09
N GLY A 143 -6.05 -2.09 -13.97
CA GLY A 143 -7.43 -1.65 -13.75
C GLY A 143 -8.39 -2.83 -13.56
N ALA A 144 -8.29 -3.84 -14.42
CA ALA A 144 -9.12 -5.04 -14.34
C ALA A 144 -8.87 -5.83 -13.04
N ALA A 145 -7.62 -6.05 -12.66
CA ALA A 145 -7.27 -6.74 -11.41
C ALA A 145 -7.74 -5.97 -10.17
N MET A 146 -7.62 -4.63 -10.18
CA MET A 146 -8.10 -3.78 -9.09
C MET A 146 -9.63 -3.84 -8.94
N ALA A 147 -10.37 -3.80 -10.03
CA ALA A 147 -11.83 -3.95 -10.00
C ALA A 147 -12.26 -5.35 -9.51
N GLU A 148 -11.55 -6.40 -9.91
CA GLU A 148 -11.79 -7.76 -9.43
C GLU A 148 -11.51 -7.89 -7.92
N MET A 149 -10.43 -7.26 -7.42
CA MET A 149 -10.13 -7.16 -5.98
C MET A 149 -11.30 -6.53 -5.20
N HIS A 150 -11.87 -5.44 -5.75
CA HIS A 150 -13.02 -4.76 -5.15
C HIS A 150 -14.28 -5.63 -5.16
N ASN A 151 -14.57 -6.31 -6.28
CA ASN A 151 -15.73 -7.19 -6.40
C ASN A 151 -15.64 -8.40 -5.46
N LEU A 152 -14.49 -9.06 -5.39
CA LEU A 152 -14.27 -10.20 -4.50
C LEU A 152 -14.43 -9.80 -3.04
N THR A 153 -13.88 -8.65 -2.68
CA THR A 153 -14.05 -8.04 -1.36
C THR A 153 -15.51 -7.80 -1.02
N ASP A 154 -16.30 -7.23 -1.93
CA ASP A 154 -17.73 -6.96 -1.68
C ASP A 154 -18.56 -8.25 -1.56
N SER A 155 -18.11 -9.33 -2.23
CA SER A 155 -18.73 -10.66 -2.11
C SER A 155 -18.26 -11.45 -0.88
N TRP A 156 -17.18 -11.01 -0.23
CA TRP A 156 -16.58 -11.72 0.88
C TRP A 156 -17.32 -11.41 2.18
N SER A 157 -17.70 -12.45 2.91
CA SER A 157 -18.24 -12.30 4.26
C SER A 157 -17.10 -11.97 5.22
N LEU A 158 -17.03 -10.71 5.64
CA LEU A 158 -16.02 -10.23 6.59
C LEU A 158 -16.07 -11.10 7.87
N PRO A 159 -14.94 -11.70 8.29
CA PRO A 159 -14.92 -12.57 9.44
C PRO A 159 -15.06 -11.77 10.74
N ASP A 160 -15.54 -12.42 11.79
CA ASP A 160 -15.60 -11.81 13.12
C ASP A 160 -14.21 -11.34 13.57
N GLY A 161 -14.18 -10.14 14.16
CA GLY A 161 -12.95 -9.49 14.60
C GLY A 161 -12.13 -8.86 13.47
N PHE A 162 -12.64 -8.80 12.24
CA PHE A 162 -11.96 -8.08 11.16
C PHE A 162 -11.83 -6.59 11.51
N SER A 163 -10.59 -6.10 11.51
CA SER A 163 -10.24 -4.74 11.86
C SER A 163 -9.17 -4.24 10.92
N ARG A 164 -9.42 -3.11 10.26
CA ARG A 164 -8.44 -2.39 9.44
C ARG A 164 -8.70 -0.90 9.53
N ALA A 165 -7.70 -0.09 9.21
CA ALA A 165 -7.81 1.36 9.19
C ALA A 165 -8.87 1.84 8.20
N ALA A 166 -9.32 3.09 8.36
CA ALA A 166 -10.29 3.71 7.46
C ALA A 166 -9.67 4.90 6.71
N TRP A 167 -9.53 4.78 5.40
CA TRP A 167 -9.19 5.83 4.44
C TRP A 167 -10.44 6.65 4.05
N ASP A 168 -11.23 7.04 5.05
CA ASP A 168 -12.40 7.88 4.91
C ASP A 168 -12.06 9.38 5.04
N ALA A 169 -13.09 10.23 5.14
CA ALA A 169 -12.88 11.67 5.28
C ALA A 169 -12.06 12.03 6.54
N ASP A 170 -12.21 11.31 7.65
CA ASP A 170 -11.48 11.58 8.88
C ASP A 170 -10.08 10.93 8.86
N GLY A 171 -9.92 9.75 8.28
CA GLY A 171 -8.62 9.12 8.05
C GLY A 171 -7.72 9.89 7.09
N LEU A 172 -8.29 10.67 6.17
CA LEU A 172 -7.54 11.52 5.23
C LEU A 172 -7.37 12.96 5.72
N LEU A 173 -8.42 13.54 6.29
CA LEU A 173 -8.52 14.99 6.55
C LEU A 173 -8.99 15.34 7.98
N GLY A 174 -9.21 14.34 8.84
CA GLY A 174 -9.64 14.51 10.23
C GLY A 174 -8.55 15.11 11.11
N GLU A 175 -8.74 15.10 12.43
CA GLU A 175 -7.73 15.66 13.35
C GLU A 175 -6.52 14.74 13.55
N ARG A 176 -6.70 13.43 13.28
CA ARG A 176 -5.69 12.38 13.36
C ARG A 176 -5.71 11.52 12.09
N PRO A 177 -5.30 12.08 10.93
CA PRO A 177 -5.25 11.33 9.69
C PRO A 177 -4.22 10.18 9.78
N LEU A 178 -4.42 9.11 9.03
CA LEU A 178 -3.67 7.86 9.13
C LEU A 178 -2.16 8.04 8.91
N TRP A 179 -1.78 8.91 7.99
CA TRP A 179 -0.39 9.22 7.67
C TRP A 179 0.05 10.58 8.24
N GLY A 180 -0.58 11.06 9.30
CA GLY A 180 -0.14 12.27 9.98
C GLY A 180 -0.60 13.58 9.32
N ARG A 181 -0.51 14.67 10.09
CA ARG A 181 -1.10 15.98 9.74
C ARG A 181 -0.27 16.69 8.69
N PHE A 182 -0.70 16.63 7.42
CA PHE A 182 0.05 17.22 6.31
C PHE A 182 0.10 18.75 6.31
N TRP A 183 -0.82 19.44 6.98
CA TRP A 183 -0.97 20.90 6.90
C TRP A 183 -0.19 21.67 7.96
N ASP A 184 0.22 21.03 9.05
CA ASP A 184 0.91 21.67 10.16
C ASP A 184 2.07 20.85 10.74
N CYS A 185 2.61 19.90 9.99
CA CYS A 185 3.76 19.12 10.40
C CYS A 185 5.05 19.96 10.51
N ALA A 186 6.05 19.39 11.19
CA ALA A 186 7.39 19.97 11.26
C ALA A 186 8.05 19.98 9.87
N GLY A 187 8.93 20.96 9.63
CA GLY A 187 9.70 21.08 8.39
C GLY A 187 9.03 21.86 7.24
N LEU A 188 7.75 22.23 7.36
CA LEU A 188 7.06 23.10 6.41
C LEU A 188 7.39 24.59 6.66
N SER A 189 7.47 25.39 5.59
CA SER A 189 7.51 26.85 5.70
C SER A 189 6.17 27.42 6.18
N ALA A 190 6.16 28.69 6.59
CA ALA A 190 4.93 29.37 6.99
C ALA A 190 3.92 29.47 5.83
N GLU A 191 4.41 29.70 4.62
CA GLU A 191 3.62 29.79 3.40
C GLU A 191 2.97 28.44 3.06
N HIS A 192 3.75 27.35 3.07
CA HIS A 192 3.21 26.00 2.84
C HIS A 192 2.19 25.61 3.91
N ARG A 193 2.46 25.91 5.18
CA ARG A 193 1.52 25.64 6.29
C ARG A 193 0.19 26.35 6.09
N SER A 194 0.22 27.64 5.73
CA SER A 194 -1.00 28.41 5.45
C SER A 194 -1.77 27.80 4.27
N ALA A 195 -1.08 27.59 3.15
CA ALA A 195 -1.70 27.09 1.92
C ALA A 195 -2.30 25.67 2.09
N LEU A 196 -1.60 24.78 2.80
CA LEU A 196 -2.07 23.43 3.06
C LEU A 196 -3.23 23.39 4.08
N THR A 197 -3.27 24.34 5.02
CA THR A 197 -4.41 24.49 5.95
C THR A 197 -5.68 24.91 5.19
N ASP A 198 -5.54 25.89 4.28
CA ASP A 198 -6.64 26.30 3.40
C ASP A 198 -7.06 25.15 2.48
N LEU A 199 -6.09 24.43 1.91
CA LEU A 199 -6.34 23.26 1.07
C LEU A 199 -7.10 22.17 1.85
N ARG A 200 -6.72 21.84 3.09
CA ARG A 200 -7.45 20.87 3.92
C ARG A 200 -8.92 21.25 4.05
N THR A 201 -9.20 22.51 4.35
CA THR A 201 -10.59 23.01 4.48
C THR A 201 -11.35 22.85 3.17
N ARG A 202 -10.73 23.21 2.05
CA ARG A 202 -11.31 23.02 0.71
C ARG A 202 -11.57 21.55 0.37
N LEU A 203 -10.61 20.66 0.63
CA LEU A 203 -10.74 19.21 0.38
C LEU A 203 -11.88 18.60 1.21
N ARG A 204 -12.03 19.00 2.49
CA ARG A 204 -13.15 18.55 3.33
C ARG A 204 -14.50 18.98 2.76
N ASN A 205 -14.62 20.23 2.32
CA ASN A 205 -15.84 20.73 1.70
C ASN A 205 -16.15 20.04 0.37
N LEU A 206 -15.16 19.85 -0.49
CA LEU A 206 -15.33 19.15 -1.76
C LEU A 206 -15.78 17.71 -1.54
N LEU A 207 -15.08 16.96 -0.68
CA LEU A 207 -15.42 15.57 -0.40
C LEU A 207 -16.82 15.43 0.23
N GLY A 208 -17.17 16.31 1.17
CA GLY A 208 -18.49 16.30 1.83
C GLY A 208 -19.66 16.71 0.94
N ASN A 209 -19.41 17.37 -0.19
CA ASN A 209 -20.43 17.77 -1.15
C ASN A 209 -20.63 16.77 -2.30
N ILE A 210 -19.79 15.74 -2.42
CA ILE A 210 -19.98 14.70 -3.43
C ILE A 210 -21.16 13.81 -3.02
N PRO A 211 -22.15 13.59 -3.90
CA PRO A 211 -23.21 12.62 -3.66
C PRO A 211 -22.67 11.23 -3.32
N ALA A 212 -23.23 10.58 -2.29
CA ALA A 212 -22.74 9.28 -1.81
C ALA A 212 -22.74 8.19 -2.90
N GLU A 213 -23.66 8.26 -3.87
CA GLU A 213 -23.71 7.36 -5.03
C GLU A 213 -22.47 7.44 -5.96
N TYR A 214 -21.68 8.51 -5.86
CA TYR A 214 -20.41 8.67 -6.60
C TYR A 214 -19.18 8.36 -5.73
N LEU A 215 -19.39 8.02 -4.45
CA LEU A 215 -18.35 7.66 -3.50
C LEU A 215 -18.46 6.17 -3.15
N ASP A 216 -18.03 5.31 -4.09
CA ASP A 216 -17.89 3.88 -3.83
C ASP A 216 -16.86 3.65 -2.71
N TYR A 217 -17.28 2.99 -1.62
CA TYR A 217 -16.51 2.81 -0.39
C TYR A 217 -16.53 1.34 0.06
N GLY A 218 -15.36 0.80 0.36
CA GLY A 218 -15.16 -0.58 0.83
C GLY A 218 -13.69 -0.88 1.08
N LEU A 219 -13.32 -2.14 1.30
CA LEU A 219 -11.94 -2.49 1.65
C LEU A 219 -10.99 -2.40 0.45
N ILE A 220 -10.08 -1.43 0.46
CA ILE A 220 -9.11 -1.10 -0.59
C ILE A 220 -7.68 -1.47 -0.17
N HIS A 221 -6.75 -1.51 -1.14
CA HIS A 221 -5.34 -1.77 -0.87
C HIS A 221 -4.61 -0.53 -0.33
N ALA A 222 -5.00 0.67 -0.78
CA ALA A 222 -4.48 1.98 -0.39
C ALA A 222 -2.98 2.28 -0.69
N ASP A 223 -2.25 1.32 -1.28
CA ASP A 223 -0.83 1.49 -1.64
C ASP A 223 -0.43 0.77 -2.94
N LEU A 224 -1.32 0.79 -3.96
CA LEU A 224 -1.05 0.26 -5.30
C LEU A 224 -0.07 1.14 -6.09
N VAL A 225 1.12 1.39 -5.54
CA VAL A 225 2.22 2.06 -6.22
C VAL A 225 2.98 1.10 -7.14
N ARG A 226 3.83 1.65 -8.01
CA ARG A 226 4.55 0.92 -9.08
C ARG A 226 5.41 -0.22 -8.53
N GLU A 227 5.97 0.01 -7.34
CA GLU A 227 6.81 -0.94 -6.61
C GLU A 227 6.02 -2.14 -6.07
N ASN A 228 4.71 -1.99 -5.86
CA ASN A 228 3.82 -2.99 -5.27
C ASN A 228 2.94 -3.70 -6.32
N MET A 229 3.14 -3.39 -7.60
CA MET A 229 2.49 -4.05 -8.73
C MET A 229 3.52 -4.89 -9.48
N LEU A 230 3.41 -6.21 -9.37
CA LEU A 230 4.31 -7.16 -10.03
C LEU A 230 3.76 -7.55 -11.39
N ILE A 231 4.60 -7.47 -12.41
CA ILE A 231 4.28 -7.77 -13.80
C ILE A 231 4.99 -9.06 -14.21
N ASP A 232 4.22 -10.01 -14.74
CA ASP A 232 4.71 -11.23 -15.37
C ASP A 232 3.94 -11.47 -16.68
N GLY A 233 4.56 -11.06 -17.80
CA GLY A 233 3.86 -10.97 -19.08
C GLY A 233 2.65 -10.04 -18.99
N ASN A 234 1.45 -10.60 -19.20
CA ASN A 234 0.18 -9.86 -19.10
C ASN A 234 -0.50 -10.01 -17.72
N SER A 235 0.12 -10.74 -16.79
CA SER A 235 -0.41 -10.93 -15.44
C SER A 235 0.05 -9.80 -14.53
N VAL A 236 -0.86 -9.32 -13.69
CA VAL A 236 -0.60 -8.30 -12.68
C VAL A 236 -0.87 -8.91 -11.30
N GLY A 237 0.13 -8.85 -10.42
CA GLY A 237 -0.03 -9.19 -9.03
C GLY A 237 0.16 -7.98 -8.11
N PHE A 238 -0.52 -7.99 -6.97
CA PHE A 238 -0.39 -6.94 -5.95
C PHE A 238 0.29 -7.51 -4.71
N ILE A 239 1.15 -6.72 -4.08
CA ILE A 239 1.86 -7.05 -2.83
C ILE A 239 1.81 -5.86 -1.87
N ASP A 240 2.23 -6.07 -0.62
CA ASP A 240 2.35 -5.02 0.41
C ASP A 240 0.98 -4.46 0.84
N PHE A 241 0.18 -5.32 1.47
CA PHE A 241 -1.17 -5.00 1.97
C PHE A 241 -1.16 -4.30 3.34
N ASP A 242 0.01 -3.84 3.83
CA ASP A 242 0.19 -3.26 5.16
C ASP A 242 -0.72 -2.01 5.37
N ASP A 243 -0.99 -1.21 4.33
CA ASP A 243 -1.86 -0.03 4.40
C ASP A 243 -3.34 -0.31 4.07
N ALA A 244 -3.70 -1.56 3.77
CA ALA A 244 -5.04 -1.95 3.39
C ALA A 244 -6.10 -1.51 4.41
N GLY A 245 -7.26 -1.06 3.96
CA GLY A 245 -8.28 -0.54 4.86
C GLY A 245 -9.57 -0.15 4.17
N PHE A 246 -10.60 0.20 4.94
CA PHE A 246 -11.86 0.65 4.39
C PHE A 246 -11.68 2.05 3.80
N GLY A 247 -11.94 2.23 2.51
CA GLY A 247 -11.66 3.48 1.81
C GLY A 247 -12.46 3.63 0.53
N TYR A 248 -12.34 4.81 -0.07
CA TYR A 248 -12.96 5.08 -1.36
C TYR A 248 -12.24 4.31 -2.47
N ARG A 249 -12.97 3.58 -3.33
CA ARG A 249 -12.36 2.80 -4.43
C ARG A 249 -11.58 3.67 -5.42
N MET A 250 -12.00 4.93 -5.59
CA MET A 250 -11.27 5.92 -6.39
C MET A 250 -9.90 6.27 -5.79
N PHE A 251 -9.67 6.06 -4.48
CA PHE A 251 -8.36 6.25 -3.85
C PHE A 251 -7.32 5.24 -4.34
N ASP A 252 -7.71 3.98 -4.62
CA ASP A 252 -6.82 2.98 -5.23
C ASP A 252 -6.46 3.35 -6.67
N ILE A 253 -7.45 3.79 -7.46
CA ILE A 253 -7.22 4.32 -8.83
C ILE A 253 -6.26 5.51 -8.79
N ALA A 254 -6.50 6.47 -7.90
CA ALA A 254 -5.62 7.63 -7.73
C ALA A 254 -4.21 7.22 -7.29
N THR A 255 -4.09 6.24 -6.39
CA THR A 255 -2.80 5.75 -5.90
C THR A 255 -1.98 5.11 -7.02
N ALA A 256 -2.61 4.29 -7.88
CA ALA A 256 -1.97 3.71 -9.05
C ALA A 256 -1.53 4.77 -10.08
N LEU A 257 -2.29 5.85 -10.24
CA LEU A 257 -2.01 6.86 -11.27
C LEU A 257 -1.02 7.95 -10.83
N LEU A 258 -1.02 8.34 -9.55
CA LEU A 258 -0.35 9.56 -9.08
C LEU A 258 1.14 9.60 -9.44
N LYS A 259 1.88 8.50 -9.19
CA LYS A 259 3.32 8.43 -9.50
C LYS A 259 3.64 8.12 -10.96
N ASN A 260 2.62 7.98 -11.81
CA ASN A 260 2.73 7.82 -13.27
C ASN A 260 2.39 9.11 -14.03
N ARG A 261 1.98 10.19 -13.35
CA ARG A 261 1.54 11.46 -13.99
C ARG A 261 2.58 12.13 -14.89
N ILE A 262 3.87 11.88 -14.65
CA ILE A 262 4.98 12.46 -15.42
C ILE A 262 5.39 11.60 -16.63
N GLU A 263 4.76 10.44 -16.84
CA GLU A 263 5.07 9.59 -17.99
C GLU A 263 4.61 10.25 -19.30
N PRO A 264 5.37 10.11 -20.41
CA PRO A 264 5.06 10.76 -21.69
C PRO A 264 3.66 10.50 -22.25
N HIS A 265 3.05 9.36 -21.90
CA HIS A 265 1.73 8.93 -22.37
C HIS A 265 0.72 8.78 -21.23
N TYR A 266 0.86 9.57 -20.17
CA TYR A 266 0.03 9.45 -18.96
C TYR A 266 -1.47 9.40 -19.25
N LYS A 267 -2.00 10.21 -20.19
CA LYS A 267 -3.44 10.21 -20.48
C LYS A 267 -3.94 8.91 -21.13
N GLN A 268 -3.11 8.26 -21.94
CA GLN A 268 -3.38 6.94 -22.47
C GLN A 268 -3.30 5.87 -21.37
N LEU A 269 -2.35 5.98 -20.43
CA LEU A 269 -2.24 5.10 -19.27
C LEU A 269 -3.47 5.21 -18.35
N GLU A 270 -3.89 6.43 -18.03
CA GLU A 270 -5.12 6.73 -17.28
C GLU A 270 -6.35 6.13 -17.97
N THR A 271 -6.48 6.35 -19.29
CA THR A 271 -7.59 5.80 -20.09
C THR A 271 -7.58 4.28 -20.08
N ALA A 272 -6.42 3.64 -20.25
CA ALA A 272 -6.28 2.20 -20.27
C ALA A 272 -6.65 1.58 -18.92
N LEU A 273 -6.17 2.16 -17.81
CA LEU A 273 -6.51 1.70 -16.45
C LEU A 273 -8.01 1.83 -16.18
N VAL A 274 -8.61 2.98 -16.50
CA VAL A 274 -10.06 3.19 -16.32
C VAL A 274 -10.86 2.21 -17.18
N ALA A 275 -10.45 1.95 -18.42
CA ALA A 275 -11.10 0.96 -19.28
C ALA A 275 -10.99 -0.46 -18.72
N GLY A 276 -9.82 -0.82 -18.18
CA GLY A 276 -9.60 -2.07 -17.47
C GLY A 276 -10.53 -2.24 -16.27
N TYR A 277 -10.62 -1.22 -15.44
CA TYR A 277 -11.51 -1.20 -14.27
C TYR A 277 -12.98 -1.37 -14.67
N ARG A 278 -13.43 -0.57 -15.66
CA ARG A 278 -14.79 -0.63 -16.21
C ARG A 278 -15.14 -1.96 -16.85
N SER A 279 -14.16 -2.73 -17.31
CA SER A 279 -14.41 -4.06 -17.89
C SER A 279 -14.89 -5.09 -16.86
N LYS A 280 -14.73 -4.80 -15.56
CA LYS A 280 -15.02 -5.70 -14.43
C LYS A 280 -16.00 -5.12 -13.41
N ARG A 281 -16.04 -3.80 -13.25
CA ARG A 281 -16.90 -3.11 -12.29
C ARG A 281 -17.37 -1.77 -12.85
N ASP A 282 -18.64 -1.45 -12.64
CA ASP A 282 -19.20 -0.17 -13.06
C ASP A 282 -18.47 1.00 -12.40
N LEU A 283 -18.11 1.99 -13.21
CA LEU A 283 -17.55 3.26 -12.77
C LEU A 283 -18.14 4.35 -13.65
N SER A 284 -19.18 5.03 -13.16
CA SER A 284 -19.86 6.09 -13.91
C SER A 284 -18.90 7.24 -14.24
N ASP A 285 -19.20 8.01 -15.30
CA ASP A 285 -18.42 9.20 -15.61
C ASP A 285 -18.49 10.23 -14.47
N ALA A 286 -19.63 10.33 -13.78
CA ALA A 286 -19.79 11.21 -12.61
C ALA A 286 -18.87 10.80 -11.44
N ALA A 287 -18.74 9.51 -11.16
CA ALA A 287 -17.77 9.01 -10.17
C ALA A 287 -16.33 9.25 -10.64
N LEU A 288 -16.03 8.99 -11.91
CA LEU A 288 -14.70 9.23 -12.48
C LEU A 288 -14.30 10.72 -12.42
N CYS A 289 -15.25 11.66 -12.53
CA CYS A 289 -15.00 13.09 -12.37
C CYS A 289 -14.45 13.47 -10.98
N THR A 290 -14.52 12.57 -9.99
CA THR A 290 -13.90 12.78 -8.66
C THR A 290 -12.40 12.45 -8.64
N LEU A 291 -11.85 11.82 -9.68
CA LEU A 291 -10.43 11.39 -9.71
C LEU A 291 -9.43 12.53 -9.40
N PRO A 292 -9.56 13.76 -9.93
CA PRO A 292 -8.65 14.86 -9.56
C PRO A 292 -8.64 15.17 -8.06
N LEU A 293 -9.80 15.06 -7.39
CA LEU A 293 -9.88 15.20 -5.94
C LEU A 293 -9.09 14.09 -5.24
N PHE A 294 -9.29 12.84 -5.65
CA PHE A 294 -8.58 11.69 -5.05
C PHE A 294 -7.07 11.68 -5.33
N LEU A 295 -6.63 12.18 -6.49
CA LEU A 295 -5.21 12.42 -6.77
C LEU A 295 -4.62 13.46 -5.80
N THR A 296 -5.37 14.52 -5.52
CA THR A 296 -4.95 15.54 -4.55
C THR A 296 -4.95 14.98 -3.12
N LEU A 297 -5.98 14.23 -2.73
CA LEU A 297 -6.07 13.56 -1.43
C LEU A 297 -4.89 12.60 -1.23
N ARG A 298 -4.57 11.76 -2.22
CA ARG A 298 -3.41 10.87 -2.15
C ARG A 298 -2.08 11.63 -2.14
N SER A 299 -1.99 12.76 -2.84
CA SER A 299 -0.77 13.58 -2.85
C SER A 299 -0.45 14.15 -1.46
N VAL A 300 -1.46 14.66 -0.74
CA VAL A 300 -1.23 15.25 0.59
C VAL A 300 -0.84 14.23 1.66
N THR A 301 -1.23 12.95 1.53
CA THR A 301 -0.86 11.93 2.53
C THR A 301 0.66 11.74 2.59
N TYR A 302 1.38 11.86 1.48
CA TYR A 302 2.85 11.72 1.45
C TYR A 302 3.59 12.81 2.24
N ILE A 303 2.99 13.99 2.43
CA ILE A 303 3.58 15.07 3.23
C ILE A 303 3.60 14.64 4.70
N GLY A 304 2.45 14.21 5.23
CA GLY A 304 2.36 13.72 6.61
C GLY A 304 3.27 12.51 6.84
N TRP A 305 3.22 11.53 5.93
CA TRP A 305 4.00 10.29 6.04
C TRP A 305 5.50 10.56 6.15
N LEU A 306 6.01 11.52 5.36
CA LEU A 306 7.42 11.89 5.38
C LEU A 306 7.78 12.72 6.61
N ALA A 307 6.86 13.55 7.11
CA ALA A 307 7.12 14.39 8.27
C ALA A 307 7.30 13.58 9.57
N GLU A 308 6.66 12.42 9.66
CA GLU A 308 6.86 11.45 10.75
C GLU A 308 8.16 10.64 10.62
N ARG A 309 8.88 10.79 9.50
CA ARG A 309 10.13 10.07 9.19
C ARG A 309 11.29 11.03 8.84
N PRO A 310 11.67 11.93 9.78
CA PRO A 310 12.72 12.93 9.54
C PRO A 310 14.11 12.31 9.31
N GLU A 311 14.31 11.04 9.66
CA GLU A 311 15.53 10.27 9.41
C GLU A 311 15.79 10.04 7.91
N PHE A 312 14.79 10.20 7.05
CA PHE A 312 15.01 10.04 5.62
C PHE A 312 15.88 11.14 5.02
N PRO A 313 16.82 10.78 4.12
CA PRO A 313 17.67 11.76 3.46
C PRO A 313 16.87 12.86 2.76
N ASN A 314 17.32 14.11 2.94
CA ASN A 314 16.72 15.31 2.34
C ASN A 314 15.23 15.51 2.66
N ALA A 315 14.75 15.06 3.82
CA ALA A 315 13.34 15.14 4.22
C ALA A 315 12.74 16.54 4.03
N ALA A 316 13.40 17.61 4.46
CA ALA A 316 12.90 18.98 4.30
C ALA A 316 12.68 19.39 2.83
N ALA A 317 13.66 19.12 1.96
CA ALA A 317 13.54 19.43 0.53
C ALA A 317 12.48 18.54 -0.16
N ARG A 318 12.32 17.31 0.29
CA ARG A 318 11.25 16.40 -0.19
C ARG A 318 9.87 16.87 0.26
N LEU A 319 9.71 17.31 1.51
CA LEU A 319 8.47 17.88 2.04
C LEU A 319 8.00 19.07 1.23
N ALA A 320 8.90 20.03 0.95
CA ALA A 320 8.59 21.18 0.11
C ALA A 320 8.10 20.75 -1.28
N ARG A 321 8.77 19.78 -1.93
CA ARG A 321 8.33 19.26 -3.23
C ARG A 321 6.96 18.58 -3.17
N TYR A 322 6.66 17.80 -2.14
CA TYR A 322 5.33 17.18 -1.98
C TYR A 322 4.24 18.23 -1.72
N ALA A 323 4.54 19.28 -0.95
CA ALA A 323 3.64 20.41 -0.76
C ALA A 323 3.35 21.13 -2.08
N ASP A 324 4.39 21.45 -2.86
CA ASP A 324 4.24 22.10 -4.17
C ASP A 324 3.45 21.22 -5.17
N GLU A 325 3.69 19.90 -5.16
CA GLU A 325 2.97 18.94 -6.00
C GLU A 325 1.48 18.89 -5.64
N ALA A 326 1.15 18.81 -4.35
CA ALA A 326 -0.24 18.78 -3.87
C ALA A 326 -0.98 20.09 -4.16
N LEU A 327 -0.31 21.24 -3.96
CA LEU A 327 -0.89 22.55 -4.27
C LEU A 327 -1.14 22.72 -5.77
N ARG A 328 -0.23 22.26 -6.63
CA ARG A 328 -0.42 22.27 -8.09
C ARG A 328 -1.59 21.39 -8.52
N LEU A 329 -1.71 20.18 -7.94
CA LEU A 329 -2.86 19.31 -8.17
C LEU A 329 -4.18 19.99 -7.78
N ALA A 330 -4.18 20.75 -6.69
CA ALA A 330 -5.36 21.46 -6.22
C ALA A 330 -5.82 22.59 -7.16
N GLU A 331 -4.98 23.07 -8.07
CA GLU A 331 -5.37 24.07 -9.10
C GLU A 331 -6.36 23.50 -10.12
N GLU A 332 -6.35 22.17 -10.33
CA GLU A 332 -7.27 21.47 -11.22
C GLU A 332 -8.66 21.26 -10.59
N LEU A 333 -8.81 21.49 -9.28
CA LEU A 333 -10.07 21.29 -8.56
C LEU A 333 -11.04 22.46 -8.77
N PRO A 334 -12.36 22.22 -8.67
CA PRO A 334 -13.37 23.29 -8.71
C PRO A 334 -13.12 24.34 -7.61
N LYS A 335 -13.23 25.62 -7.98
CA LYS A 335 -13.08 26.74 -7.03
C LYS A 335 -14.21 26.77 -6.01
#